data_AF-G0ULS3-F1
#
_entry.id   AF-G0ULS3-F1
#
_cell.length_a   1.000
_cell.length_b   1.000
_cell.length_c   1.000
_cell.angle_alpha   90.00
_cell.angle_beta   90.00
_cell.angle_gamma   90.00
#
_symmetry.space_group_name_H-M   'P 1'
#
loop_
_entity.id
_entity.type
_entity.pdbx_description
1 polymer ?
#
loop_
_entity_poly.entity_id
_entity_poly.type
_entity_poly.pdbx_seq_one_letter_code
_entity_poly.pdbx_strand_id
1 'polypeptide(L)'
;MFRRRISGLILSTCGCFNSIRGVVAWKPRPKQKERFSKQALMLSRTRHQEQQKMVALRQQLNEDHGELQRCRSRMRHQLERTAFKLVGDSGKEPAASAAQTMSKARHLLMLNEATRKALKSGRRERKAIFTSSKKWRG
;
A
#
# COMPACT_ATOMS: atom_id res chain seq x y z
N MET A 1 30.49 -42.57 -35.51
CA MET A 1 29.05 -42.63 -35.82
C MET A 1 28.47 -41.23 -35.65
N PHE A 2 28.35 -40.44 -36.72
CA PHE A 2 27.15 -40.21 -37.55
C PHE A 2 25.88 -39.70 -36.83
N ARG A 3 25.52 -38.45 -37.18
CA ARG A 3 24.16 -37.91 -37.52
C ARG A 3 23.14 -37.79 -36.37
N ARG A 4 22.25 -36.79 -36.29
CA ARG A 4 21.76 -35.76 -37.24
C ARG A 4 20.95 -34.70 -36.47
N ARG A 5 20.85 -33.52 -37.08
CA ARG A 5 19.99 -32.35 -36.76
C ARG A 5 18.49 -32.68 -36.61
N ILE A 6 17.75 -31.77 -35.96
CA ILE A 6 16.60 -30.96 -36.44
C ILE A 6 16.15 -30.12 -35.22
N SER A 7 16.47 -28.83 -35.11
CA SER A 7 15.75 -27.67 -35.71
C SER A 7 14.29 -27.59 -35.26
N GLY A 8 13.98 -26.63 -34.37
CA GLY A 8 12.61 -26.37 -33.92
C GLY A 8 12.48 -25.02 -33.21
N LEU A 9 12.94 -23.94 -33.86
CA LEU A 9 12.51 -22.58 -33.55
C LEU A 9 10.99 -22.51 -33.71
N ILE A 10 10.25 -22.57 -32.61
CA ILE A 10 8.86 -22.06 -32.60
C ILE A 10 8.97 -20.56 -32.31
N LEU A 11 9.51 -19.85 -33.31
CA LEU A 11 9.07 -18.49 -33.59
C LEU A 11 7.57 -18.63 -33.89
N SER A 12 6.73 -18.37 -32.89
CA SER A 12 5.34 -18.02 -33.15
C SER A 12 5.36 -16.67 -33.85
N THR A 13 5.58 -16.73 -35.15
CA THR A 13 5.35 -15.64 -36.07
C THR A 13 3.86 -15.37 -36.04
N CYS A 14 3.45 -14.43 -35.18
CA CYS A 14 2.19 -13.74 -35.38
C CYS A 14 2.28 -13.09 -36.76
N GLY A 15 1.66 -13.72 -37.74
CA GLY A 15 1.72 -13.38 -39.16
C GLY A 15 0.98 -12.09 -39.47
N CYS A 16 1.53 -10.96 -39.03
CA CYS A 16 1.04 -9.62 -39.37
C CYS A 16 2.19 -8.70 -39.83
N PHE A 17 3.23 -9.27 -40.44
CA PHE A 17 4.34 -8.52 -41.01
C PHE A 17 4.43 -8.83 -42.51
N ASN A 18 3.47 -8.31 -43.28
CA ASN A 18 3.60 -7.91 -44.69
C ASN A 18 2.23 -7.57 -45.28
N SER A 19 1.82 -6.30 -45.16
CA SER A 19 1.07 -5.60 -46.21
C SER A 19 1.14 -4.09 -45.96
N ILE A 20 2.22 -3.47 -46.43
CA ILE A 20 2.25 -2.03 -46.70
C ILE A 20 1.56 -1.83 -48.05
N ARG A 21 0.23 -1.98 -48.09
CA ARG A 21 -0.61 -1.53 -49.22
C ARG A 21 -1.94 -1.02 -48.68
N GLY A 22 -2.07 0.31 -48.68
CA GLY A 22 -3.30 1.01 -48.37
C GLY A 22 -3.59 1.09 -46.88
N VAL A 23 -2.96 2.04 -46.17
CA VAL A 23 -3.62 2.62 -44.99
C VAL A 23 -4.87 3.30 -45.52
N VAL A 24 -5.98 2.56 -45.62
CA VAL A 24 -7.30 3.16 -45.76
C VAL A 24 -7.36 4.15 -44.61
N ALA A 25 -7.48 5.45 -44.94
CA ALA A 25 -7.49 6.51 -43.95
C ALA A 25 -8.63 6.23 -42.97
N TRP A 26 -8.29 5.62 -41.83
CA TRP A 26 -9.27 5.29 -40.83
C TRP A 26 -9.84 6.62 -40.34
N LYS A 27 -11.13 6.84 -40.61
CA LYS A 27 -11.86 8.02 -40.19
C LYS A 27 -12.89 7.59 -39.16
N PRO A 28 -12.96 8.24 -37.99
CA PRO A 28 -14.01 7.98 -37.03
C PRO A 28 -15.38 8.26 -37.64
N ARG A 29 -16.38 7.46 -37.27
CA ARG A 29 -17.78 7.77 -37.60
C ARG A 29 -18.13 9.16 -37.07
N PRO A 30 -19.02 9.94 -37.71
CA PRO A 30 -19.33 11.32 -37.31
C PRO A 30 -19.66 11.47 -35.81
N LYS A 31 -20.42 10.53 -35.25
CA LYS A 31 -20.78 10.47 -33.82
C LYS A 31 -19.61 10.20 -32.85
N GLN A 32 -18.44 9.81 -33.37
CA GLN A 32 -17.26 9.45 -32.58
C GLN A 32 -16.05 10.37 -32.84
N LYS A 33 -16.13 11.27 -33.83
CA LYS A 33 -15.02 12.16 -34.21
C LYS A 33 -14.47 12.97 -33.04
N GLU A 34 -15.33 13.46 -32.16
CA GLU A 34 -14.93 14.25 -31.00
C GLU A 34 -14.00 13.46 -30.05
N ARG A 35 -14.30 12.17 -29.82
CA ARG A 35 -13.49 11.29 -28.96
C ARG A 35 -12.08 11.05 -29.50
N PHE A 36 -11.93 11.10 -30.82
CA PHE A 36 -10.65 10.98 -31.52
C PHE A 36 -10.08 12.33 -31.95
N SER A 37 -10.68 13.44 -31.49
CA SER A 37 -10.10 14.76 -31.69
C SER A 37 -8.77 14.86 -30.96
N LYS A 38 -7.88 15.72 -31.47
CA LYS A 38 -6.60 16.01 -30.83
C LYS A 38 -6.78 16.44 -29.37
N GLN A 39 -7.81 17.23 -29.08
CA GLN A 39 -8.11 17.71 -27.73
C GLN A 39 -8.53 16.56 -26.80
N ALA A 40 -9.43 15.67 -27.24
CA ALA A 40 -9.84 14.51 -26.45
C ALA A 40 -8.67 13.56 -26.16
N LEU A 41 -7.77 13.35 -27.13
CA LEU A 41 -6.56 12.55 -26.93
C LEU A 41 -5.59 13.19 -25.94
N MET A 42 -5.39 14.51 -26.01
CA MET A 42 -4.56 15.24 -25.03
C MET A 42 -5.14 15.15 -23.62
N LEU A 43 -6.45 15.37 -23.45
CA LEU A 43 -7.12 15.21 -22.16
C LEU A 43 -7.02 13.79 -21.61
N SER A 44 -7.15 12.78 -22.48
CA SER A 44 -6.97 11.38 -22.09
C SER A 44 -5.56 11.09 -21.62
N ARG A 45 -4.53 11.66 -22.27
CA ARG A 45 -3.13 11.52 -21.84
C ARG A 45 -2.90 12.17 -20.47
N THR A 46 -3.40 13.38 -20.27
CA THR A 46 -3.30 14.08 -18.97
C THR A 46 -3.98 13.27 -17.87
N ARG A 47 -5.22 12.81 -18.10
CA ARG A 47 -5.93 11.97 -17.14
C ARG A 47 -5.16 10.69 -16.80
N HIS A 48 -4.56 10.03 -17.81
CA HIS A 48 -3.76 8.84 -17.58
C HIS A 48 -2.53 9.15 -16.71
N GLN A 49 -1.82 10.25 -16.98
CA GLN A 49 -0.68 10.67 -16.17
C GLN A 49 -1.09 11.00 -14.73
N GLU A 50 -2.22 11.68 -14.53
CA GLU A 50 -2.76 11.96 -13.20
C GLU A 50 -3.15 10.68 -12.46
N GLN A 51 -3.78 9.73 -13.15
CA GLN A 51 -4.12 8.43 -12.58
C GLN A 51 -2.86 7.67 -12.13
N GLN A 52 -1.80 7.68 -12.94
CA GLN A 52 -0.52 7.06 -12.57
C GLN A 52 0.10 7.73 -11.34
N LYS A 53 0.12 9.07 -11.29
CA LYS A 53 0.59 9.83 -10.13
C LYS A 53 -0.22 9.49 -8.87
N MET A 54 -1.54 9.41 -8.99
CA MET A 54 -2.41 9.05 -7.87
C MET A 54 -2.19 7.62 -7.38
N VAL A 55 -1.92 6.67 -8.29
CA VAL A 55 -1.56 5.29 -7.92
C VAL A 55 -0.24 5.26 -7.17
N ALA A 56 0.79 5.94 -7.67
CA ALA A 56 2.09 6.04 -7.01
C ALA A 56 1.98 6.64 -5.60
N LEU A 57 1.22 7.74 -5.45
CA LEU A 57 0.98 8.36 -4.14
C LEU A 57 0.25 7.41 -3.17
N ARG A 58 -0.74 6.65 -3.65
CA ARG A 58 -1.44 5.66 -2.82
C ARG A 58 -0.50 4.53 -2.38
N GLN A 59 0.38 4.09 -3.28
CA GLN A 59 1.36 3.07 -2.95
C GLN A 59 2.33 3.57 -1.87
N GLN A 60 2.91 4.76 -2.06
CA GLN A 60 3.81 5.37 -1.08
C GLN A 60 3.14 5.53 0.30
N LEU A 61 1.91 6.05 0.34
CA LEU A 61 1.16 6.18 1.60
C LEU A 61 0.92 4.84 2.30
N ASN A 62 0.70 3.77 1.53
CA ASN A 62 0.53 2.44 2.09
C ASN A 62 1.84 1.87 2.66
N GLU A 63 2.96 2.11 1.97
CA GLU A 63 4.31 1.71 2.41
C GLU A 63 4.68 2.43 3.71
N ASP A 64 4.57 3.75 3.74
CA ASP A 64 4.80 4.60 4.93
C ASP A 64 3.92 4.15 6.10
N HIS A 65 2.64 3.86 5.83
CA HIS A 65 1.73 3.38 6.86
C HIS A 65 2.16 2.01 7.40
N GLY A 66 2.60 1.09 6.53
CA GLY A 66 3.11 -0.21 6.92
C GLY A 66 4.36 -0.12 7.77
N GLU A 67 5.28 0.79 7.45
CA GLU A 67 6.47 1.08 8.26
C GLU A 67 6.13 1.64 9.63
N LEU A 68 5.24 2.62 9.69
CA LEU A 68 4.75 3.18 10.95
C LEU A 68 4.09 2.12 11.83
N GLN A 69 3.31 1.21 11.26
CA GLN A 69 2.72 0.10 12.02
C GLN A 69 3.78 -0.86 12.56
N ARG A 70 4.78 -1.23 11.75
CA ARG A 70 5.90 -2.08 12.20
C ARG A 70 6.68 -1.42 13.33
N CYS A 71 7.03 -0.13 13.19
CA CYS A 71 7.71 0.64 14.22
C CYS A 71 6.91 0.67 15.53
N ARG A 72 5.62 1.00 15.46
CA ARG A 72 4.72 0.99 16.63
C ARG A 72 4.63 -0.38 17.28
N SER A 73 4.53 -1.46 16.50
CA SER A 73 4.50 -2.83 17.04
C SER A 73 5.76 -3.16 17.82
N ARG A 74 6.95 -2.82 17.28
CA ARG A 74 8.24 -3.02 17.95
C ARG A 74 8.32 -2.24 19.27
N MET A 75 7.95 -0.96 19.27
CA MET A 75 7.94 -0.16 20.49
C MET A 75 7.01 -0.74 21.55
N ARG A 76 5.81 -1.21 21.18
CA ARG A 76 4.88 -1.85 22.11
C ARG A 76 5.47 -3.09 22.76
N HIS A 77 6.09 -3.97 21.98
CA HIS A 77 6.76 -5.17 22.51
C HIS A 77 7.91 -4.81 23.45
N GLN A 78 8.68 -3.77 23.14
CA GLN A 78 9.75 -3.29 24.02
C GLN A 78 9.19 -2.75 25.34
N LEU A 79 8.13 -1.93 25.29
CA LEU A 79 7.49 -1.40 26.50
C LEU A 79 6.93 -2.52 27.38
N GLU A 80 6.23 -3.50 26.79
CA GLU A 80 5.72 -4.67 27.51
C GLU A 80 6.86 -5.47 28.14
N ARG A 81 7.89 -5.80 27.36
CA ARG A 81 9.04 -6.58 27.85
C ARG A 81 9.78 -5.87 28.98
N THR A 82 10.00 -4.55 28.85
CA THR A 82 10.64 -3.76 29.90
C THR A 82 9.75 -3.68 31.14
N ALA A 83 8.43 -3.52 30.99
CA ALA A 83 7.51 -3.54 32.13
C ALA A 83 7.55 -4.89 32.86
N PHE A 84 7.50 -6.01 32.14
CA PHE A 84 7.59 -7.34 32.75
C PHE A 84 8.92 -7.59 33.43
N LYS A 85 10.02 -7.13 32.84
CA LYS A 85 11.35 -7.21 33.46
C LYS A 85 11.37 -6.44 34.79
N LEU A 86 10.87 -5.20 34.81
CA LEU A 86 10.80 -4.38 36.03
C LEU A 86 9.95 -5.07 37.11
N VAL A 87 8.81 -5.68 36.75
CA VAL A 87 8.01 -6.45 37.71
C VAL A 87 8.80 -7.63 38.27
N GLY A 88 9.52 -8.39 37.43
CA GLY A 88 10.36 -9.50 37.88
C GLY A 88 11.54 -9.09 38.77
N ASP A 89 12.15 -7.93 38.49
CA ASP A 89 13.27 -7.40 39.27
C ASP A 89 12.82 -6.78 40.59
N SER A 90 11.56 -6.31 40.70
CA SER A 90 11.04 -5.69 41.92
C SER A 90 11.04 -6.61 43.15
N GLY A 91 11.00 -7.93 42.96
CA GLY A 91 11.08 -8.90 44.07
C GLY A 91 12.49 -9.10 44.65
N LYS A 92 13.52 -8.53 44.01
CA LYS A 92 14.94 -8.69 44.41
C LYS A 92 15.52 -7.43 45.05
N GLU A 93 14.77 -6.32 45.02
CA GLU A 93 15.22 -4.99 45.42
C GLU A 93 14.66 -4.60 46.80
N PRO A 94 15.33 -3.69 47.55
CA PRO A 94 14.77 -3.11 48.76
C PRO A 94 13.40 -2.47 48.53
N ALA A 95 12.49 -2.52 49.50
CA ALA A 95 11.07 -2.15 49.36
C ALA A 95 10.83 -0.76 48.71
N ALA A 96 11.64 0.25 49.03
CA ALA A 96 11.54 1.58 48.45
C ALA A 96 11.88 1.60 46.93
N SER A 97 12.88 0.83 46.51
CA SER A 97 13.27 0.68 45.10
C SER A 97 12.27 -0.20 44.33
N ALA A 98 11.74 -1.24 44.97
CA ALA A 98 10.70 -2.10 44.41
C ALA A 98 9.43 -1.29 44.09
N ALA A 99 9.01 -0.37 44.96
CA ALA A 99 7.85 0.48 44.73
C ALA A 99 8.03 1.42 43.53
N GLN A 100 9.19 2.05 43.38
CA GLN A 100 9.52 2.89 42.22
C GLN A 100 9.56 2.09 40.92
N THR A 101 10.17 0.90 40.96
CA THR A 101 10.25 -0.04 39.85
C THR A 101 8.85 -0.48 39.38
N MET A 102 7.96 -0.79 40.32
CA MET A 102 6.56 -1.14 40.04
C MET A 102 5.75 0.05 39.50
N SER A 103 5.99 1.26 40.00
CA SER A 103 5.37 2.48 39.46
C SER A 103 5.76 2.69 37.99
N LYS A 104 7.05 2.55 37.68
CA LYS A 104 7.57 2.64 36.30
C LYS A 104 6.99 1.56 35.40
N ALA A 105 6.89 0.32 35.86
CA ALA A 105 6.26 -0.77 35.11
C ALA A 105 4.79 -0.46 34.77
N ARG A 106 4.01 0.01 35.74
CA ARG A 106 2.61 0.44 35.52
C ARG A 106 2.52 1.57 34.49
N HIS A 107 3.41 2.55 34.58
CA HIS A 107 3.44 3.66 33.61
C HIS A 107 3.68 3.17 32.18
N LEU A 108 4.65 2.27 31.97
CA LEU A 108 4.93 1.70 30.64
C LEU A 108 3.74 0.91 30.08
N LEU A 109 3.04 0.15 30.91
CA LEU A 109 1.81 -0.56 30.52
C LEU A 109 0.68 0.41 30.16
N MET A 110 0.52 1.51 30.91
CA MET A 110 -0.44 2.56 30.61
C MET A 110 -0.17 3.24 29.28
N LEU A 111 1.10 3.54 28.95
CA LEU A 111 1.48 4.08 27.65
C LEU A 111 1.15 3.11 26.52
N ASN A 112 1.42 1.83 26.70
CA ASN A 112 1.09 0.80 25.71
C ASN A 112 -0.44 0.68 25.51
N GLU A 113 -1.24 0.76 26.57
CA GLU A 113 -2.69 0.75 26.48
C GLU A 113 -3.25 2.01 25.80
N ALA A 114 -2.69 3.19 26.09
CA ALA A 114 -3.05 4.44 25.44
C ALA A 114 -2.78 4.38 23.92
N THR A 115 -1.61 3.87 23.51
CA THR A 115 -1.28 3.68 22.09
C THR A 115 -2.21 2.67 21.41
N ARG A 116 -2.60 1.57 22.10
CA ARG A 116 -3.59 0.61 21.60
C ARG A 116 -4.95 1.27 21.34
N LYS A 117 -5.44 2.08 22.28
CA LYS A 117 -6.71 2.82 22.15
C LYS A 117 -6.67 3.82 20.99
N ALA A 118 -5.59 4.59 20.88
CA ALA A 118 -5.40 5.53 19.77
C ALA A 118 -5.45 4.83 18.41
N LEU A 119 -4.78 3.68 18.25
CA LEU A 119 -4.82 2.88 17.02
C LEU A 119 -6.23 2.36 16.71
N LYS A 120 -6.98 1.92 17.73
CA LYS A 120 -8.35 1.42 17.57
C LYS A 120 -9.30 2.54 17.13
N SER A 121 -9.15 3.75 17.68
CA SER A 121 -9.94 4.92 17.28
C SER A 121 -9.69 5.32 15.83
N GLY A 122 -8.43 5.47 15.42
CA GLY A 122 -8.09 5.80 14.02
C GLY A 122 -8.53 4.73 13.02
N ARG A 123 -8.54 3.44 13.40
CA ARG A 123 -9.11 2.38 12.55
C ARG A 123 -10.62 2.56 12.35
N ARG A 124 -11.36 2.93 13.40
CA ARG A 124 -12.80 3.19 13.32
C ARG A 124 -13.08 4.40 12.45
N GLU A 125 -12.32 5.49 12.60
CA GLU A 125 -12.46 6.70 11.76
C GLU A 125 -12.21 6.41 10.29
N ARG A 126 -11.12 5.72 9.94
CA ARG A 126 -10.86 5.33 8.55
C ARG A 126 -11.98 4.45 7.98
N LYS A 127 -12.49 3.50 8.77
CA LYS A 127 -13.64 2.68 8.36
C LYS A 127 -14.88 3.56 8.15
N ALA A 128 -15.13 4.52 9.03
CA ALA A 128 -16.25 5.46 8.95
C ALA A 128 -16.17 6.32 7.68
N ILE A 129 -15.01 6.90 7.38
CA ILE A 129 -14.74 7.66 6.14
C ILE A 129 -14.99 6.79 4.91
N PHE A 130 -14.51 5.54 4.91
CA PHE A 130 -14.76 4.63 3.80
C PHE A 130 -16.25 4.33 3.63
N THR A 131 -16.98 4.07 4.72
CA THR A 131 -18.42 3.80 4.66
C THR A 131 -19.24 5.04 4.29
N SER A 132 -18.85 6.24 4.73
CA SER A 132 -19.57 7.48 4.43
C SER A 132 -19.29 7.99 3.01
N SER A 133 -18.07 7.83 2.52
CA SER A 133 -17.67 8.18 1.14
C SER A 133 -18.21 7.21 0.09
N LYS A 134 -18.57 5.97 0.47
CA LYS A 134 -19.21 5.00 -0.43
C LYS A 134 -20.70 5.25 -0.66
N LYS A 135 -21.30 6.31 -0.09
CA LYS A 135 -22.57 6.86 -0.59
C LYS A 135 -22.31 7.49 -1.97
N TRP A 136 -22.15 6.64 -2.97
CA TRP A 136 -22.30 7.02 -4.37
C TRP A 136 -23.69 7.63 -4.49
N ARG A 137 -23.76 8.91 -4.88
CA ARG A 137 -25.03 9.54 -5.25
C ARG A 137 -25.46 8.96 -6.59
N GLY A 138 -26.71 8.47 -6.65
CA GLY A 138 -27.41 8.06 -7.88
C GLY A 138 -27.19 6.60 -8.23
#